data_AF-A0A944JJY5-F1
#
_entry.id   AF-A0A944JJY5-F1
#
_cell.length_a   1.000
_cell.length_b   1.000
_cell.length_c   1.000
_cell.angle_alpha   90.00
_cell.angle_beta   90.00
_cell.angle_gamma   90.00
#
_symmetry.space_group_name_H-M   'P 1'
#
loop_
_entity.id
_entity.type
_entity.pdbx_description
1 polymer ?
#
loop_
_entity_poly.entity_id
_entity_poly.type
_entity_poly.pdbx_seq_one_letter_code
_entity_poly.pdbx_strand_id
1 'polypeptide(L)'
;MPSHHPRAVVGRRSLLTAGAGAAFALALAAGPAAALAGAGPFGRFGSPAARLSERTLYVHPGGLGDHTSVQAAVNAAGGPGWTLVLAPGTYRETVAVGPTRTAMTWIGANENPRDVVVVYDNAAGTARPDGGTYGTTGSATTTVQAEGFTAQWITFANDFLRTDLPGNPGTQAVAIKVQGDRSAFFHCRFLGHQDTLYTDSMALDTVARQYFAHCYIEGDVDFVFGRARAVFEHCHFRTVLRTDLAGAPYGFVFAPSTARVNPYGLLALRCRVTSEAPDGFYKLARPWVPGSDPTAWPSLVVRDSVLGPGIDATAPYANMRDAHPWQAQRFAEYRNTGPGAERDVPQNRPQLTASQAGSATPARYLADWRPLPARS
;
A
#
# COMPACT_ATOMS: atom_id res chain seq x y z
N MET A 1 37.68 23.11 16.81
CA MET A 1 36.57 22.22 17.21
C MET A 1 35.26 22.91 16.90
N PRO A 2 34.56 22.58 15.80
CA PRO A 2 33.23 23.11 15.57
C PRO A 2 32.19 22.19 16.21
N SER A 3 31.36 22.79 17.06
CA SER A 3 30.22 22.18 17.73
C SER A 3 29.12 21.85 16.73
N HIS A 4 28.82 20.55 16.56
CA HIS A 4 27.63 20.10 15.86
C HIS A 4 26.40 20.26 16.78
N HIS A 5 25.51 21.19 16.42
CA HIS A 5 24.15 21.19 16.95
C HIS A 5 23.34 20.09 16.25
N PRO A 6 22.77 19.11 16.97
CA PRO A 6 21.87 18.15 16.37
C PRO A 6 20.54 18.84 16.03
N ARG A 7 20.18 18.83 14.74
CA ARG A 7 18.82 19.15 14.29
C ARG A 7 17.89 18.07 14.85
N ALA A 8 16.93 18.48 15.68
CA ALA A 8 15.87 17.60 16.17
C ALA A 8 15.04 17.08 14.98
N VAL A 9 15.06 15.77 14.78
CA VAL A 9 14.15 15.08 13.86
C VAL A 9 12.80 14.98 14.57
N VAL A 10 11.84 15.81 14.15
CA VAL A 10 10.45 15.70 14.60
C VAL A 10 9.89 14.37 14.09
N GLY A 11 9.57 13.44 15.00
CA GLY A 11 9.05 12.12 14.66
C GLY A 11 7.69 12.20 13.97
N ARG A 12 7.52 11.44 12.87
CA ARG A 12 6.30 11.38 12.04
C ARG A 12 5.03 10.95 12.78
N ARG A 13 5.14 10.38 14.00
CA ARG A 13 3.97 10.16 14.87
C ARG A 13 3.16 11.43 15.06
N SER A 14 3.80 12.60 15.14
CA SER A 14 3.12 13.90 15.32
C SER A 14 2.32 14.37 14.09
N LEU A 15 2.60 13.86 12.88
CA LEU A 15 1.82 14.21 11.67
C LEU A 15 0.57 13.35 11.50
N LEU A 16 0.49 12.21 12.19
CA LEU A 16 -0.71 11.37 12.26
C LEU A 16 -1.54 11.63 13.53
N THR A 17 -1.05 12.47 14.46
CA THR A 17 -1.72 12.82 15.73
C THR A 17 -1.94 14.31 15.96
N ALA A 18 -1.53 15.22 15.06
CA ALA A 18 -1.78 16.66 15.21
C ALA A 18 -3.22 17.05 14.82
N GLY A 19 -4.17 16.68 15.66
CA GLY A 19 -5.43 17.40 15.86
C GLY A 19 -5.38 18.11 17.22
N ALA A 20 -5.50 19.43 17.20
CA ALA A 20 -5.62 20.37 18.32
C ALA A 20 -4.33 20.75 19.12
N GLY A 21 -3.87 21.98 18.89
CA GLY A 21 -3.37 22.87 19.94
C GLY A 21 -1.87 23.21 19.97
N ALA A 22 -1.50 24.35 19.35
CA ALA A 22 -0.73 25.44 19.98
C ALA A 22 -0.48 26.55 18.93
N ALA A 23 -1.01 27.74 19.22
CA ALA A 23 -0.92 28.91 18.35
C ALA A 23 0.49 29.52 18.33
N PHE A 24 1.03 29.73 17.13
CA PHE A 24 1.98 30.82 16.87
C PHE A 24 1.42 31.67 15.75
N ALA A 25 1.06 32.90 16.08
CA ALA A 25 0.49 33.87 15.16
C ALA A 25 1.56 34.34 14.17
N LEU A 26 1.37 34.02 12.89
CA LEU A 26 1.85 34.84 11.79
C LEU A 26 0.64 35.19 10.94
N ALA A 27 0.26 36.47 11.00
CA ALA A 27 -0.80 37.04 10.20
C ALA A 27 -0.39 37.04 8.72
N LEU A 28 -0.93 36.09 7.97
CA LEU A 28 -1.09 36.20 6.52
C LEU A 28 -2.59 36.23 6.28
N ALA A 29 -3.06 37.32 5.69
CA ALA A 29 -4.47 37.55 5.40
C ALA A 29 -5.03 36.38 4.57
N ALA A 30 -5.80 35.52 5.22
CA ALA A 30 -6.62 34.53 4.55
C ALA A 30 -7.75 35.28 3.83
N GLY A 31 -7.72 35.27 2.49
CA GLY A 31 -8.92 35.57 1.71
C GLY A 31 -10.06 34.62 2.14
N PRO A 32 -11.33 35.04 2.02
CA PRO A 32 -12.43 34.25 2.54
C PRO A 32 -12.44 32.88 1.86
N ALA A 33 -12.11 31.85 2.63
CA ALA A 33 -12.47 30.49 2.26
C ALA A 33 -13.99 30.49 2.16
N ALA A 34 -14.50 30.34 0.93
CA ALA A 34 -15.91 30.07 0.73
C ALA A 34 -16.23 28.79 1.49
N ALA A 35 -16.82 28.95 2.67
CA ALA A 35 -17.43 27.86 3.38
C ALA A 35 -18.50 27.28 2.45
N LEU A 36 -18.29 26.06 1.96
CA LEU A 36 -19.36 25.25 1.42
C LEU A 36 -20.31 24.95 2.59
N ALA A 37 -21.20 25.90 2.86
CA ALA A 37 -22.36 25.68 3.69
C ALA A 37 -23.21 24.60 3.02
N GLY A 38 -23.33 23.42 3.64
CA GLY A 38 -24.40 22.47 3.31
C GLY A 38 -24.06 20.97 3.24
N ALA A 39 -22.80 20.55 3.27
CA ALA A 39 -22.49 19.11 3.25
C ALA A 39 -22.19 18.59 4.67
N GLY A 40 -22.98 17.63 5.15
CA GLY A 40 -22.69 16.90 6.39
C GLY A 40 -21.34 16.15 6.32
N PRO A 41 -20.93 15.44 7.37
CA PRO A 41 -19.58 14.83 7.44
C PRO A 41 -19.33 13.71 6.42
N PHE A 42 -20.36 13.33 5.67
CA PHE A 42 -20.29 12.32 4.60
C PHE A 42 -20.32 12.92 3.19
N GLY A 43 -20.22 14.25 3.06
CA GLY A 43 -20.14 14.92 1.77
C GLY A 43 -21.36 14.68 0.90
N ARG A 44 -21.13 14.43 -0.39
CA ARG A 44 -22.20 14.10 -1.36
C ARG A 44 -22.79 12.70 -1.18
N PHE A 45 -22.22 11.88 -0.31
CA PHE A 45 -22.60 10.49 -0.16
C PHE A 45 -23.76 10.27 0.83
N GLY A 46 -24.46 11.33 1.25
CA GLY A 46 -25.69 11.23 2.05
C GLY A 46 -25.45 11.25 3.56
N SER A 47 -26.26 10.52 4.32
CA SER A 47 -26.14 10.37 5.78
C SER A 47 -26.96 9.16 6.25
N PRO A 48 -26.88 8.74 7.53
CA PRO A 48 -27.78 7.72 8.08
C PRO A 48 -29.27 7.98 7.83
N ALA A 49 -29.71 9.24 7.79
CA ALA A 49 -31.09 9.64 7.55
C ALA A 49 -31.45 9.78 6.05
N ALA A 50 -30.45 9.89 5.17
CA ALA A 50 -30.63 10.08 3.73
C ALA A 50 -29.58 9.24 2.98
N ARG A 51 -29.78 7.92 2.98
CA ARG A 51 -28.79 6.96 2.48
C ARG A 51 -28.85 6.83 0.97
N LEU A 52 -27.70 6.53 0.35
CA LEU A 52 -27.64 6.21 -1.09
C LEU A 52 -28.38 4.91 -1.43
N SER A 53 -28.37 3.95 -0.51
CA SER A 53 -29.10 2.69 -0.63
C SER A 53 -29.35 2.05 0.74
N GLU A 54 -30.19 1.02 0.79
CA GLU A 54 -30.40 0.19 1.99
C GLU A 54 -29.14 -0.56 2.43
N ARG A 55 -28.15 -0.72 1.54
CA ARG A 55 -26.87 -1.38 1.83
C ARG A 55 -25.72 -0.38 2.05
N THR A 56 -26.05 0.84 2.44
CA THR A 56 -25.05 1.87 2.76
C THR A 56 -25.03 2.13 4.26
N LEU A 57 -23.87 1.90 4.88
CA LEU A 57 -23.59 2.26 6.26
C LEU A 57 -22.59 3.42 6.32
N TYR A 58 -22.77 4.28 7.31
CA TYR A 58 -22.01 5.49 7.51
C TYR A 58 -21.17 5.36 8.79
N VAL A 59 -19.88 5.63 8.69
CA VAL A 59 -18.94 5.48 9.81
C VAL A 59 -18.37 6.83 10.16
N HIS A 60 -18.54 7.25 11.41
CA HIS A 60 -18.04 8.54 11.89
C HIS A 60 -17.52 8.41 13.32
N PRO A 61 -16.25 8.74 13.60
CA PRO A 61 -15.64 8.50 14.91
C PRO A 61 -16.31 9.27 16.05
N GLY A 62 -16.84 10.46 15.74
CA GLY A 62 -17.61 11.31 16.68
C GLY A 62 -19.11 10.98 16.80
N GLY A 63 -19.60 9.85 16.27
CA GLY A 63 -20.97 9.39 16.52
C GLY A 63 -22.09 9.94 15.62
N LEU A 64 -21.75 10.62 14.51
CA LEU A 64 -22.74 11.11 13.54
C LEU A 64 -23.13 10.07 12.46
N GLY A 65 -22.53 8.87 12.51
CA GLY A 65 -22.80 7.75 11.61
C GLY A 65 -23.59 6.64 12.30
N ASP A 66 -23.80 5.53 11.58
CA ASP A 66 -24.36 4.29 12.14
C ASP A 66 -23.42 3.61 13.13
N HIS A 67 -22.13 3.77 12.88
CA HIS A 67 -21.05 3.19 13.67
C HIS A 67 -19.95 4.21 13.90
N THR A 68 -19.25 4.06 15.02
CA THR A 68 -18.06 4.87 15.35
C THR A 68 -16.76 4.23 14.90
N SER A 69 -16.76 2.93 14.61
CA SER A 69 -15.58 2.18 14.13
C SER A 69 -15.86 1.45 12.82
N VAL A 70 -14.80 1.24 12.05
CA VAL A 70 -14.85 0.56 10.75
C VAL A 70 -15.17 -0.92 10.94
N GLN A 71 -14.54 -1.59 11.92
CA GLN A 71 -14.79 -3.00 12.18
C GLN A 71 -16.24 -3.26 12.61
N ALA A 72 -16.85 -2.36 13.40
CA ALA A 72 -18.26 -2.50 13.77
C ALA A 72 -19.18 -2.43 12.55
N ALA A 73 -18.92 -1.50 11.63
CA ALA A 73 -19.67 -1.40 10.38
C ALA A 73 -19.46 -2.60 9.45
N VAL A 74 -18.23 -3.13 9.36
CA VAL A 74 -17.95 -4.40 8.67
C VAL A 74 -18.73 -5.56 9.30
N ASN A 75 -18.82 -5.62 10.63
CA ASN A 75 -19.58 -6.65 11.32
C ASN A 75 -21.08 -6.57 11.01
N ALA A 76 -21.64 -5.36 10.97
CA ALA A 76 -23.04 -5.11 10.65
C ALA A 76 -23.38 -5.37 9.17
N ALA A 77 -22.44 -5.14 8.25
CA ALA A 77 -22.56 -5.41 6.83
C ALA A 77 -22.53 -6.92 6.52
N GLY A 78 -23.64 -7.61 6.80
CA GLY A 78 -23.81 -9.04 6.57
C GLY A 78 -24.02 -9.38 5.09
N GLY A 79 -23.12 -10.18 4.52
CA GLY A 79 -23.23 -10.68 3.14
C GLY A 79 -22.70 -9.70 2.07
N PRO A 80 -23.12 -9.86 0.81
CA PRO A 80 -22.49 -9.17 -0.31
C PRO A 80 -23.03 -7.76 -0.60
N GLY A 81 -22.21 -6.93 -1.26
CA GLY A 81 -22.65 -5.69 -1.92
C GLY A 81 -22.92 -4.51 -0.98
N TRP A 82 -22.31 -4.51 0.20
CA TRP A 82 -22.42 -3.39 1.14
C TRP A 82 -21.43 -2.27 0.82
N THR A 83 -21.87 -1.03 1.04
CA THR A 83 -21.02 0.17 0.95
C THR A 83 -20.83 0.78 2.32
N LEU A 84 -19.58 1.04 2.71
CA LEU A 84 -19.22 1.84 3.87
C LEU A 84 -18.76 3.23 3.42
N VAL A 85 -19.43 4.28 3.89
CA VAL A 85 -19.01 5.67 3.71
C VAL A 85 -18.35 6.14 5.00
N LEU A 86 -17.05 6.41 4.93
CA LEU A 86 -16.22 6.79 6.06
C LEU A 86 -16.05 8.31 6.09
N ALA A 87 -16.51 8.94 7.16
CA ALA A 87 -16.26 10.36 7.40
C ALA A 87 -14.77 10.62 7.69
N PRO A 88 -14.29 11.86 7.53
CA PRO A 88 -12.96 12.25 7.95
C PRO A 88 -12.65 11.85 9.39
N GLY A 89 -11.47 11.26 9.60
CA GLY A 89 -11.02 10.79 10.90
C GLY A 89 -9.89 9.78 10.84
N THR A 90 -9.23 9.61 11.99
CA THR A 90 -8.27 8.55 12.22
C THR A 90 -8.95 7.43 13.00
N TYR A 91 -9.11 6.29 12.35
CA TYR A 91 -9.68 5.06 12.88
C TYR A 91 -8.53 4.16 13.33
N ARG A 92 -8.18 4.24 14.62
CA ARG A 92 -7.11 3.41 15.21
C ARG A 92 -7.66 2.06 15.64
N GLU A 93 -7.67 1.10 14.73
CA GLU A 93 -8.21 -0.24 14.93
C GLU A 93 -7.61 -1.21 13.90
N THR A 94 -7.64 -2.50 14.18
CA THR A 94 -7.42 -3.53 13.17
C THR A 94 -8.76 -3.91 12.54
N VAL A 95 -8.78 -4.10 11.22
CA VAL A 95 -10.00 -4.42 10.47
C VAL A 95 -9.84 -5.68 9.61
N ALA A 96 -10.79 -6.61 9.72
CA ALA A 96 -10.86 -7.83 8.94
C ALA A 96 -12.15 -7.88 8.12
N VAL A 97 -12.03 -7.81 6.79
CA VAL A 97 -13.12 -8.01 5.84
C VAL A 97 -13.14 -9.47 5.42
N GLY A 98 -13.96 -10.27 6.11
CA GLY A 98 -14.06 -11.71 5.86
C GLY A 98 -14.63 -12.08 4.48
N PRO A 99 -14.43 -13.33 4.02
CA PRO A 99 -14.69 -13.76 2.64
C PRO A 99 -16.18 -13.72 2.23
N THR A 100 -17.11 -13.72 3.20
CA THR A 100 -18.56 -13.66 2.92
C THR A 100 -19.06 -12.26 2.54
N ARG A 101 -18.22 -11.23 2.66
CA ARG A 101 -18.56 -9.83 2.40
C ARG A 101 -18.20 -9.39 0.98
N THR A 102 -18.53 -10.23 0.00
CA THR A 102 -18.12 -10.01 -1.40
C THR A 102 -18.71 -8.72 -1.97
N ALA A 103 -18.04 -8.12 -2.94
CA ALA A 103 -18.41 -6.84 -3.56
C ALA A 103 -18.57 -5.66 -2.56
N MET A 104 -17.94 -5.74 -1.38
CA MET A 104 -17.96 -4.65 -0.40
C MET A 104 -17.17 -3.43 -0.93
N THR A 105 -17.74 -2.25 -0.77
CA THR A 105 -17.15 -0.98 -1.22
C THR A 105 -16.90 -0.04 -0.05
N TRP A 106 -15.71 0.53 0.08
CA TRP A 106 -15.39 1.57 1.06
C TRP A 106 -15.09 2.90 0.36
N ILE A 107 -15.68 3.99 0.85
CA ILE A 107 -15.57 5.33 0.28
C ILE A 107 -15.18 6.31 1.38
N GLY A 108 -14.08 7.04 1.20
CA GLY A 108 -13.78 8.22 2.02
C GLY A 108 -14.63 9.41 1.58
N ALA A 109 -15.41 9.96 2.51
CA ALA A 109 -16.48 10.92 2.22
C ALA A 109 -16.04 12.24 1.55
N ASN A 110 -14.82 12.71 1.83
CA ASN A 110 -14.29 13.98 1.34
C ASN A 110 -13.52 13.86 0.01
N GLU A 111 -13.52 12.68 -0.62
CA GLU A 111 -12.81 12.45 -1.89
C GLU A 111 -11.29 12.76 -1.81
N ASN A 112 -10.75 12.76 -0.60
CA ASN A 112 -9.34 12.97 -0.30
C ASN A 112 -8.85 11.87 0.64
N PRO A 113 -7.92 11.00 0.20
CA PRO A 113 -7.45 9.89 1.04
C PRO A 113 -6.72 10.32 2.30
N ARG A 114 -6.29 11.59 2.42
CA ARG A 114 -5.64 12.09 3.64
C ARG A 114 -6.62 12.29 4.79
N ASP A 115 -7.91 12.42 4.49
CA ASP A 115 -8.92 12.77 5.48
C ASP A 115 -9.42 11.53 6.24
N VAL A 116 -9.30 10.34 5.64
CA VAL A 116 -9.77 9.06 6.23
C VAL A 116 -8.59 8.11 6.37
N VAL A 117 -8.22 7.80 7.61
CA VAL A 117 -7.03 6.98 7.92
C VAL A 117 -7.42 5.80 8.79
N VAL A 118 -7.23 4.56 8.30
CA VAL A 118 -7.32 3.34 9.11
C VAL A 118 -5.89 2.94 9.48
N VAL A 119 -5.58 2.92 10.78
CA VAL A 119 -4.20 2.78 11.28
C VAL A 119 -4.10 1.88 12.52
N TYR A 120 -2.99 1.16 12.63
CA TYR A 120 -2.58 0.44 13.82
C TYR A 120 -1.05 0.23 13.76
N ASP A 121 -0.45 -0.37 14.79
CA ASP A 121 1.02 -0.44 14.95
C ASP A 121 1.52 -1.87 15.26
N ASN A 122 0.78 -2.90 14.87
CA ASN A 122 1.28 -4.26 15.01
C ASN A 122 2.47 -4.49 14.08
N ALA A 123 3.53 -5.12 14.60
CA ALA A 123 4.62 -5.68 13.84
C ALA A 123 4.63 -7.21 13.96
N ALA A 124 5.40 -7.88 13.11
CA ALA A 124 5.54 -9.32 13.14
C ALA A 124 6.08 -9.84 14.49
N GLY A 125 6.93 -9.04 15.14
CA GLY A 125 7.49 -9.31 16.46
C GLY A 125 6.62 -8.87 17.63
N THR A 126 5.51 -8.15 17.39
CA THR A 126 4.58 -7.75 18.46
C THR A 126 3.99 -8.99 19.11
N ALA A 127 4.07 -9.07 20.44
CA ALA A 127 3.51 -10.18 21.21
C ALA A 127 1.98 -10.19 21.13
N ARG A 128 1.39 -11.38 20.98
CA ARG A 128 -0.07 -11.53 21.05
C ARG A 128 -0.53 -11.78 22.48
N PRO A 129 -1.75 -11.37 22.86
CA PRO A 129 -2.31 -11.65 24.18
C PRO A 129 -2.39 -13.14 24.52
N ASP A 130 -2.58 -14.01 23.52
CA ASP A 130 -2.70 -15.46 23.64
C ASP A 130 -1.35 -16.21 23.49
N GLY A 131 -0.25 -15.48 23.32
CA GLY A 131 1.09 -16.03 23.21
C GLY A 131 1.68 -16.06 21.79
N GLY A 132 3.01 -16.13 21.74
CA GLY A 132 3.77 -15.95 20.49
C GLY A 132 3.66 -14.51 19.95
N THR A 133 3.91 -14.35 18.66
CA THR A 133 3.87 -13.03 17.99
C THR A 133 2.88 -13.03 16.83
N TYR A 134 2.49 -11.85 16.36
CA TYR A 134 1.56 -11.71 15.24
C TYR A 134 2.10 -12.27 13.92
N GLY A 135 3.42 -12.25 13.72
CA GLY A 135 4.05 -12.55 12.43
C GLY A 135 3.63 -11.54 11.34
N THR A 136 4.23 -11.62 10.15
CA THR A 136 3.93 -10.66 9.07
C THR A 136 2.45 -10.66 8.66
N THR A 137 1.80 -11.83 8.62
CA THR A 137 0.37 -11.86 8.27
C THR A 137 -0.51 -11.27 9.37
N GLY A 138 -0.22 -11.53 10.64
CA GLY A 138 -1.02 -11.01 11.76
C GLY A 138 -0.75 -9.53 12.07
N SER A 139 0.31 -8.95 11.51
CA SER A 139 0.63 -7.54 11.73
C SER A 139 -0.20 -6.57 10.89
N ALA A 140 -1.00 -7.08 9.95
CA ALA A 140 -1.83 -6.27 9.07
C ALA A 140 -2.86 -5.41 9.83
N THR A 141 -2.79 -4.09 9.66
CA THR A 141 -3.85 -3.17 10.14
C THR A 141 -5.18 -3.50 9.47
N THR A 142 -5.18 -3.77 8.16
CA THR A 142 -6.39 -4.21 7.44
C THR A 142 -6.15 -5.52 6.70
N THR A 143 -7.04 -6.50 6.84
CA THR A 143 -7.03 -7.74 6.05
C THR A 143 -8.30 -7.86 5.22
N VAL A 144 -8.16 -8.02 3.90
CA VAL A 144 -9.26 -8.12 2.95
C VAL A 144 -9.29 -9.49 2.29
N GLN A 145 -10.29 -10.30 2.64
CA GLN A 145 -10.51 -11.64 2.07
C GLN A 145 -11.71 -11.70 1.11
N ALA A 146 -12.58 -10.68 1.15
CA ALA A 146 -13.74 -10.58 0.28
C ALA A 146 -13.35 -10.43 -1.20
N GLU A 147 -13.93 -11.27 -2.06
CA GLU A 147 -13.87 -11.08 -3.52
C GLU A 147 -14.60 -9.78 -3.92
N GLY A 148 -14.06 -9.04 -4.88
CA GLY A 148 -14.71 -7.86 -5.43
C GLY A 148 -14.64 -6.63 -4.53
N PHE A 149 -13.78 -6.65 -3.50
CA PHE A 149 -13.61 -5.50 -2.61
C PHE A 149 -13.14 -4.26 -3.37
N THR A 150 -13.75 -3.10 -3.11
CA THR A 150 -13.33 -1.84 -3.71
C THR A 150 -13.12 -0.78 -2.63
N ALA A 151 -12.01 -0.04 -2.66
CA ALA A 151 -11.78 1.10 -1.78
C ALA A 151 -11.41 2.37 -2.56
N GLN A 152 -11.89 3.51 -2.08
CA GLN A 152 -11.63 4.83 -2.66
C GLN A 152 -11.39 5.89 -1.62
N TRP A 153 -10.39 6.74 -1.87
CA TRP A 153 -10.08 7.91 -1.04
C TRP A 153 -9.88 7.55 0.45
N ILE A 154 -9.14 6.49 0.71
CA ILE A 154 -8.80 6.02 2.06
C ILE A 154 -7.28 5.83 2.17
N THR A 155 -6.73 6.17 3.33
CA THR A 155 -5.39 5.78 3.75
C THR A 155 -5.48 4.51 4.61
N PHE A 156 -4.75 3.47 4.21
CA PHE A 156 -4.43 2.31 5.04
C PHE A 156 -3.00 2.48 5.57
N ALA A 157 -2.80 2.41 6.87
CA ALA A 157 -1.50 2.68 7.48
C ALA A 157 -1.11 1.64 8.54
N ASN A 158 0.18 1.37 8.62
CA ASN A 158 0.79 0.79 9.80
C ASN A 158 1.86 1.74 10.31
N ASP A 159 1.69 2.28 11.52
CA ASP A 159 2.55 3.30 12.09
C ASP A 159 3.58 2.77 13.09
N PHE A 160 3.84 1.46 13.05
CA PHE A 160 4.93 0.82 13.77
C PHE A 160 6.30 1.40 13.37
N LEU A 161 7.13 1.72 14.38
CA LEU A 161 8.52 2.09 14.18
C LEU A 161 9.44 1.01 14.74
N ARG A 162 10.55 0.70 14.03
CA ARG A 162 11.54 -0.28 14.51
C ARG A 162 12.10 0.04 15.91
N THR A 163 12.14 1.32 16.25
CA THR A 163 12.54 1.81 17.58
C THR A 163 11.58 1.42 18.69
N ASP A 164 10.33 1.06 18.36
CA ASP A 164 9.31 0.64 19.32
C ASP A 164 9.51 -0.83 19.77
N LEU A 165 10.27 -1.62 19.01
CA LEU A 165 10.69 -2.99 19.37
C LEU A 165 12.20 -3.18 19.19
N PRO A 166 13.03 -2.53 20.02
CA PRO A 166 14.49 -2.56 19.87
C PRO A 166 15.05 -3.97 20.01
N GLY A 167 15.96 -4.34 19.11
CA GLY A 167 16.60 -5.66 19.10
C GLY A 167 15.72 -6.81 18.59
N ASN A 168 14.44 -6.57 18.26
CA ASN A 168 13.57 -7.58 17.69
C ASN A 168 13.72 -7.62 16.16
N PRO A 169 14.03 -8.78 15.54
CA PRO A 169 14.15 -8.87 14.08
C PRO A 169 12.80 -8.83 13.34
N GLY A 170 11.68 -9.07 14.04
CA GLY A 170 10.32 -9.10 13.50
C GLY A 170 9.73 -7.71 13.24
N THR A 171 10.38 -6.93 12.38
CA THR A 171 10.02 -5.52 12.11
C THR A 171 9.02 -5.32 10.95
N GLN A 172 8.54 -6.40 10.34
CA GLN A 172 7.53 -6.36 9.27
C GLN A 172 6.20 -5.85 9.82
N ALA A 173 5.62 -4.83 9.19
CA ALA A 173 4.47 -4.12 9.71
C ALA A 173 3.51 -3.77 8.56
N VAL A 174 2.53 -4.65 8.33
CA VAL A 174 1.66 -4.58 7.16
C VAL A 174 0.58 -3.53 7.38
N ALA A 175 0.42 -2.59 6.45
CA ALA A 175 -0.70 -1.64 6.46
C ALA A 175 -1.98 -2.32 5.96
N ILE A 176 -1.87 -3.07 4.87
CA ILE A 176 -2.98 -3.88 4.36
C ILE A 176 -2.50 -5.17 3.71
N LYS A 177 -3.24 -6.25 3.99
CA LYS A 177 -3.15 -7.53 3.32
C LYS A 177 -4.39 -7.76 2.47
N VAL A 178 -4.20 -7.99 1.17
CA VAL A 178 -5.28 -8.22 0.20
C VAL A 178 -5.19 -9.64 -0.32
N GLN A 179 -6.27 -10.42 -0.18
CA GLN A 179 -6.33 -11.84 -0.59
C GLN A 179 -7.47 -12.13 -1.56
N GLY A 180 -8.57 -11.37 -1.51
CA GLY A 180 -9.74 -11.57 -2.36
C GLY A 180 -9.44 -11.28 -3.84
N ASP A 181 -9.96 -12.11 -4.74
CA ASP A 181 -9.89 -11.84 -6.19
C ASP A 181 -10.70 -10.59 -6.54
N ARG A 182 -10.33 -9.92 -7.63
CA ARG A 182 -10.98 -8.70 -8.13
C ARG A 182 -11.03 -7.56 -7.10
N SER A 183 -9.97 -7.38 -6.31
CA SER A 183 -9.88 -6.27 -5.35
C SER A 183 -9.34 -5.00 -6.01
N ALA A 184 -10.06 -3.87 -5.92
CA ALA A 184 -9.69 -2.61 -6.55
C ALA A 184 -9.51 -1.45 -5.56
N PHE A 185 -8.51 -0.61 -5.81
CA PHE A 185 -8.18 0.55 -4.99
C PHE A 185 -7.96 1.76 -5.88
N PHE A 186 -8.69 2.85 -5.65
CA PHE A 186 -8.55 4.08 -6.44
C PHE A 186 -8.27 5.26 -5.53
N HIS A 187 -7.22 6.03 -5.86
CA HIS A 187 -6.83 7.21 -5.09
C HIS A 187 -6.60 6.89 -3.59
N CYS A 188 -6.12 5.69 -3.27
CA CYS A 188 -5.81 5.27 -1.91
C CYS A 188 -4.36 5.58 -1.55
N ARG A 189 -4.07 5.61 -0.25
CA ARG A 189 -2.72 5.67 0.28
C ARG A 189 -2.41 4.43 1.11
N PHE A 190 -1.20 3.93 1.01
CA PHE A 190 -0.69 2.80 1.76
C PHE A 190 0.61 3.24 2.44
N LEU A 191 0.58 3.39 3.76
CA LEU A 191 1.68 3.99 4.51
C LEU A 191 2.27 3.00 5.50
N GLY A 192 3.57 2.85 5.50
CA GLY A 192 4.28 2.00 6.44
C GLY A 192 5.78 2.06 6.23
N HIS A 193 6.46 1.07 6.79
CA HIS A 193 7.90 0.87 6.65
C HIS A 193 8.14 -0.43 5.89
N GLN A 194 8.48 -1.50 6.60
CA GLN A 194 8.70 -2.81 6.02
C GLN A 194 7.39 -3.56 5.80
N ASP A 195 7.26 -4.17 4.62
CA ASP A 195 6.11 -5.01 4.25
C ASP A 195 4.77 -4.24 4.22
N THR A 196 4.75 -2.98 3.75
CA THR A 196 3.57 -2.10 3.81
C THR A 196 2.32 -2.67 3.11
N LEU A 197 2.44 -3.11 1.85
CA LEU A 197 1.32 -3.62 1.04
C LEU A 197 1.55 -5.08 0.68
N TYR A 198 0.75 -5.97 1.28
CA TYR A 198 0.81 -7.40 1.04
C TYR A 198 -0.24 -7.85 0.00
N THR A 199 0.20 -7.97 -1.25
CA THR A 199 -0.58 -8.48 -2.39
C THR A 199 -0.61 -10.01 -2.41
N ASP A 200 -1.53 -10.60 -1.66
CA ASP A 200 -1.62 -12.05 -1.41
C ASP A 200 -2.82 -12.67 -2.16
N SER A 201 -3.03 -13.97 -1.97
CA SER A 201 -4.21 -14.74 -2.37
C SER A 201 -4.68 -15.60 -1.20
N MET A 202 -5.87 -16.17 -1.32
CA MET A 202 -6.44 -17.05 -0.29
C MET A 202 -5.67 -18.37 -0.14
N ALA A 203 -5.04 -18.86 -1.20
CA ALA A 203 -4.28 -20.11 -1.24
C ALA A 203 -3.15 -20.07 -2.27
N LEU A 204 -2.16 -20.97 -2.14
CA LEU A 204 -0.97 -21.02 -3.00
C LEU A 204 -1.29 -21.28 -4.49
N ASP A 205 -2.30 -22.09 -4.75
CA ASP A 205 -2.77 -22.47 -6.09
C ASP A 205 -3.86 -21.53 -6.64
N THR A 206 -4.26 -20.53 -5.85
CA THR A 206 -5.29 -19.56 -6.22
C THR A 206 -4.64 -18.25 -6.66
N VAL A 207 -5.02 -17.76 -7.83
CA VAL A 207 -4.61 -16.45 -8.34
C VAL A 207 -5.66 -15.41 -7.95
N ALA A 208 -5.26 -14.43 -7.13
CA ALA A 208 -6.07 -13.24 -6.86
C ALA A 208 -5.60 -12.09 -7.76
N ARG A 209 -6.55 -11.46 -8.47
CA ARG A 209 -6.33 -10.26 -9.28
C ARG A 209 -6.58 -9.03 -8.43
N GLN A 210 -5.66 -8.07 -8.51
CA GLN A 210 -5.73 -6.84 -7.74
C GLN A 210 -5.39 -5.65 -8.65
N TYR A 211 -6.10 -4.53 -8.46
CA TYR A 211 -5.90 -3.33 -9.25
C TYR A 211 -5.76 -2.11 -8.36
N PHE A 212 -4.68 -1.37 -8.51
CA PHE A 212 -4.36 -0.15 -7.77
C PHE A 212 -4.18 0.98 -8.77
N ALA A 213 -5.06 1.99 -8.74
CA ALA A 213 -5.05 3.10 -9.69
C ALA A 213 -4.93 4.44 -8.97
N HIS A 214 -3.96 5.26 -9.41
CA HIS A 214 -3.71 6.58 -8.84
C HIS A 214 -3.41 6.54 -7.32
N CYS A 215 -2.83 5.44 -6.85
CA CYS A 215 -2.52 5.25 -5.44
C CYS A 215 -1.13 5.78 -5.08
N TYR A 216 -0.95 6.07 -3.80
CA TYR A 216 0.34 6.38 -3.20
C TYR A 216 0.75 5.25 -2.25
N ILE A 217 1.96 4.73 -2.39
CA ILE A 217 2.50 3.68 -1.53
C ILE A 217 3.86 4.16 -1.02
N GLU A 218 4.10 4.11 0.30
CA GLU A 218 5.42 4.38 0.86
C GLU A 218 5.92 3.26 1.77
N GLY A 219 7.24 3.12 1.84
CA GLY A 219 7.90 2.17 2.74
C GLY A 219 9.39 2.04 2.48
N ASP A 220 10.01 1.07 3.13
CA ASP A 220 11.44 0.77 3.03
C ASP A 220 11.73 -0.63 2.46
N VAL A 221 11.72 -1.66 3.28
CA VAL A 221 12.06 -3.02 2.87
C VAL A 221 10.80 -3.71 2.35
N ASP A 222 10.88 -4.23 1.13
CA ASP A 222 9.86 -5.10 0.53
C ASP A 222 8.43 -4.52 0.60
N PHE A 223 8.29 -3.21 0.50
CA PHE A 223 7.03 -2.55 0.90
C PHE A 223 5.85 -2.80 -0.06
N VAL A 224 6.08 -3.40 -1.22
CA VAL A 224 5.06 -4.04 -2.06
C VAL A 224 5.48 -5.48 -2.34
N PHE A 225 4.77 -6.45 -1.77
CA PHE A 225 5.20 -7.85 -1.81
C PHE A 225 4.02 -8.82 -1.94
N GLY A 226 4.32 -10.07 -2.26
CA GLY A 226 3.33 -11.15 -2.30
C GLY A 226 3.13 -11.81 -3.67
N ARG A 227 2.16 -12.72 -3.71
CA ARG A 227 1.96 -13.70 -4.81
C ARG A 227 0.86 -13.35 -5.80
N ALA A 228 0.10 -12.29 -5.55
CA ALA A 228 -1.05 -11.92 -6.35
C ALA A 228 -0.68 -11.56 -7.80
N ARG A 229 -1.70 -11.49 -8.65
CA ARG A 229 -1.64 -10.82 -9.94
C ARG A 229 -2.09 -9.37 -9.77
N ALA A 230 -1.16 -8.48 -9.43
CA ALA A 230 -1.48 -7.09 -9.12
C ALA A 230 -1.03 -6.14 -10.24
N VAL A 231 -1.92 -5.25 -10.64
CA VAL A 231 -1.62 -4.15 -11.57
C VAL A 231 -1.65 -2.83 -10.79
N PHE A 232 -0.55 -2.10 -10.86
CA PHE A 232 -0.41 -0.74 -10.36
C PHE A 232 -0.36 0.20 -11.55
N GLU A 233 -1.33 1.09 -11.65
CA GLU A 233 -1.49 2.00 -12.77
C GLU A 233 -1.51 3.45 -12.27
N HIS A 234 -0.62 4.29 -12.80
CA HIS A 234 -0.49 5.68 -12.35
C HIS A 234 -0.21 5.85 -10.85
N CYS A 235 0.43 4.85 -10.23
CA CYS A 235 0.78 4.88 -8.81
C CYS A 235 2.09 5.64 -8.55
N HIS A 236 2.22 6.15 -7.33
CA HIS A 236 3.44 6.75 -6.80
C HIS A 236 4.00 5.86 -5.70
N PHE A 237 5.18 5.29 -5.94
CA PHE A 237 5.96 4.58 -4.93
C PHE A 237 7.00 5.55 -4.33
N ARG A 238 6.96 5.73 -3.00
CA ARG A 238 7.86 6.61 -2.27
C ARG A 238 8.71 5.79 -1.30
N THR A 239 10.01 5.73 -1.53
CA THR A 239 10.91 5.10 -0.56
C THR A 239 11.21 6.07 0.59
N VAL A 240 11.22 5.57 1.81
CA VAL A 240 11.44 6.38 3.03
C VAL A 240 12.88 6.30 3.52
N LEU A 241 13.31 7.31 4.28
CA LEU A 241 14.66 7.37 4.84
C LEU A 241 14.87 6.29 5.92
N ARG A 242 16.04 5.64 5.91
CA ARG A 242 16.47 4.66 6.93
C ARG A 242 17.73 5.16 7.64
N THR A 243 17.55 5.93 8.70
CA THR A 243 18.65 6.52 9.46
C THR A 243 19.38 5.51 10.36
N ASP A 244 18.82 4.33 10.55
CA ASP A 244 19.43 3.21 11.26
C ASP A 244 20.49 2.47 10.42
N LEU A 245 20.63 2.79 9.13
CA LEU A 245 21.62 2.20 8.23
C LEU A 245 22.67 3.24 7.81
N ALA A 246 23.94 2.86 7.93
CA ALA A 246 25.07 3.69 7.53
C ALA A 246 25.32 3.71 6.01
N GLY A 247 24.73 2.79 5.24
CA GLY A 247 24.96 2.66 3.81
C GLY A 247 23.86 1.89 3.08
N ALA A 248 23.97 1.86 1.75
CA ALA A 248 23.05 1.17 0.88
C ALA A 248 23.17 -0.38 0.98
N PRO A 249 22.10 -1.13 0.63
CA PRO A 249 20.77 -0.62 0.31
C PRO A 249 19.93 -0.37 1.58
N TYR A 250 19.08 0.65 1.54
CA TYR A 250 18.08 0.94 2.56
C TYR A 250 16.84 0.04 2.46
N GLY A 251 16.56 -0.48 1.27
CA GLY A 251 15.44 -1.39 1.06
C GLY A 251 15.14 -1.68 -0.41
N PHE A 252 13.91 -2.14 -0.65
CA PHE A 252 13.44 -2.69 -1.91
C PHE A 252 12.00 -2.25 -2.14
N VAL A 253 11.69 -1.73 -3.33
CA VAL A 253 10.32 -1.34 -3.67
C VAL A 253 9.41 -2.58 -3.74
N PHE A 254 9.85 -3.60 -4.48
CA PHE A 254 9.06 -4.80 -4.71
C PHE A 254 9.74 -6.08 -4.19
N ALA A 255 8.94 -6.99 -3.63
CA ALA A 255 9.34 -8.36 -3.32
C ALA A 255 8.28 -9.38 -3.75
N PRO A 256 8.10 -9.61 -5.06
CA PRO A 256 7.12 -10.58 -5.53
C PRO A 256 7.47 -12.00 -5.09
N SER A 257 6.44 -12.75 -4.71
CA SER A 257 6.46 -14.20 -4.46
C SER A 257 5.48 -14.94 -5.34
N THR A 258 5.37 -14.47 -6.59
CA THR A 258 4.37 -14.91 -7.57
C THR A 258 4.21 -16.43 -7.58
N ALA A 259 3.00 -16.89 -7.27
CA ALA A 259 2.66 -18.30 -7.24
C ALA A 259 3.00 -18.96 -8.58
N ARG A 260 3.47 -20.22 -8.56
CA ARG A 260 3.92 -20.90 -9.78
C ARG A 260 2.85 -20.98 -10.87
N VAL A 261 1.59 -21.10 -10.47
CA VAL A 261 0.42 -21.13 -11.36
C VAL A 261 0.07 -19.77 -11.99
N ASN A 262 0.65 -18.66 -11.51
CA ASN A 262 0.38 -17.32 -11.99
C ASN A 262 1.36 -16.91 -13.11
N PRO A 263 0.93 -16.90 -14.39
CA PRO A 263 1.81 -16.58 -15.52
C PRO A 263 2.21 -15.11 -15.61
N TYR A 264 1.62 -14.24 -14.78
CA TYR A 264 1.92 -12.82 -14.71
C TYR A 264 2.68 -12.55 -13.40
N GLY A 265 2.13 -11.75 -12.49
CA GLY A 265 2.77 -11.34 -11.24
C GLY A 265 2.40 -9.89 -10.97
N LEU A 266 3.39 -9.07 -10.60
CA LEU A 266 3.21 -7.64 -10.41
C LEU A 266 3.47 -6.88 -11.73
N LEU A 267 2.61 -5.91 -12.05
CA LEU A 267 2.82 -4.96 -13.16
C LEU A 267 2.73 -3.53 -12.62
N ALA A 268 3.82 -2.77 -12.72
CA ALA A 268 3.82 -1.33 -12.50
C ALA A 268 3.82 -0.62 -13.86
N LEU A 269 2.74 0.11 -14.15
CA LEU A 269 2.48 0.75 -15.43
C LEU A 269 2.26 2.25 -15.24
N ARG A 270 3.04 3.07 -15.95
CA ARG A 270 2.91 4.54 -15.89
C ARG A 270 3.02 5.08 -14.46
N CYS A 271 3.84 4.43 -13.66
CA CYS A 271 4.08 4.77 -12.27
C CYS A 271 5.27 5.72 -12.13
N ARG A 272 5.44 6.29 -10.93
CA ARG A 272 6.67 6.98 -10.54
C ARG A 272 7.25 6.40 -9.26
N VAL A 273 8.56 6.26 -9.23
CA VAL A 273 9.33 5.88 -8.03
C VAL A 273 10.20 7.05 -7.62
N THR A 274 10.11 7.45 -6.36
CA THR A 274 10.88 8.57 -5.80
C THR A 274 11.45 8.19 -4.44
N SER A 275 12.52 8.86 -3.99
CA SER A 275 13.22 8.51 -2.74
C SER A 275 13.43 9.68 -1.78
N GLU A 276 13.28 9.42 -0.49
CA GLU A 276 13.80 10.28 0.60
C GLU A 276 15.25 9.97 0.96
N ALA A 277 15.73 8.79 0.57
CA ALA A 277 17.10 8.36 0.77
C ALA A 277 18.04 8.93 -0.32
N PRO A 278 19.36 8.91 -0.06
CA PRO A 278 20.37 9.29 -1.06
C PRO A 278 20.24 8.50 -2.37
N ASP A 279 20.85 9.04 -3.42
CA ASP A 279 20.84 8.43 -4.74
C ASP A 279 21.47 7.02 -4.74
N GLY A 280 20.85 6.08 -5.43
CA GLY A 280 21.28 4.68 -5.49
C GLY A 280 21.09 3.85 -4.21
N PHE A 281 20.44 4.39 -3.16
CA PHE A 281 20.31 3.65 -1.89
C PHE A 281 19.18 2.63 -1.88
N TYR A 282 18.28 2.64 -2.86
CA TYR A 282 17.22 1.66 -2.98
C TYR A 282 17.41 0.76 -4.17
N LYS A 283 16.95 -0.48 -4.01
CA LYS A 283 16.81 -1.43 -5.10
C LYS A 283 15.36 -1.42 -5.58
N LEU A 284 15.15 -1.67 -6.86
CA LEU A 284 13.82 -1.80 -7.43
C LEU A 284 13.13 -3.06 -6.91
N ALA A 285 13.81 -4.21 -6.89
CA ALA A 285 13.20 -5.44 -6.39
C ALA A 285 14.19 -6.50 -5.91
N ARG A 286 13.68 -7.45 -5.13
CA ARG A 286 14.34 -8.75 -4.88
C ARG A 286 13.31 -9.88 -4.91
N PRO A 287 13.70 -11.12 -5.28
CA PRO A 287 12.74 -12.21 -5.39
C PRO A 287 12.45 -12.84 -4.04
N TRP A 288 11.18 -12.91 -3.66
CA TRP A 288 10.78 -13.61 -2.45
C TRP A 288 10.30 -15.02 -2.78
N VAL A 289 11.12 -16.02 -2.47
CA VAL A 289 10.70 -17.43 -2.48
C VAL A 289 10.52 -17.87 -1.03
N PRO A 290 9.28 -17.85 -0.49
CA PRO A 290 9.03 -18.15 0.91
C PRO A 290 9.31 -19.62 1.20
N GLY A 291 9.72 -19.94 2.44
CA GLY A 291 9.89 -21.34 2.86
C GLY A 291 8.58 -22.14 2.81
N SER A 292 7.43 -21.46 2.89
CA SER A 292 6.10 -22.07 2.76
C SER A 292 5.68 -22.36 1.30
N ASP A 293 6.37 -21.78 0.32
CA ASP A 293 6.19 -22.09 -1.10
C ASP A 293 7.55 -21.99 -1.83
N PRO A 294 8.35 -23.06 -1.79
CA PRO A 294 9.64 -23.10 -2.47
C PRO A 294 9.51 -23.16 -4.00
N THR A 295 8.28 -23.27 -4.53
CA THR A 295 8.02 -23.35 -5.97
C THR A 295 7.67 -22.01 -6.61
N ALA A 296 7.49 -20.97 -5.78
CA ALA A 296 7.21 -19.60 -6.20
C ALA A 296 8.19 -19.17 -7.30
N TRP A 297 7.66 -18.50 -8.33
CA TRP A 297 8.45 -17.98 -9.43
C TRP A 297 8.22 -16.47 -9.59
N PRO A 298 8.85 -15.67 -8.71
CA PRO A 298 8.76 -14.22 -8.65
C PRO A 298 8.73 -13.51 -10.01
N SER A 299 7.75 -12.62 -10.20
CA SER A 299 7.62 -11.82 -11.41
C SER A 299 7.22 -10.38 -11.14
N LEU A 300 7.92 -9.49 -11.82
CA LEU A 300 7.71 -8.06 -11.81
C LEU A 300 7.96 -7.52 -13.23
N VAL A 301 7.00 -6.76 -13.74
CA VAL A 301 7.20 -5.92 -14.91
C VAL A 301 7.03 -4.45 -14.50
N VAL A 302 8.03 -3.62 -14.76
CA VAL A 302 7.93 -2.16 -14.59
C VAL A 302 8.02 -1.51 -15.96
N ARG A 303 6.98 -0.79 -16.39
CA ARG A 303 6.95 -0.22 -17.73
C ARG A 303 6.34 1.16 -17.82
N ASP A 304 6.80 1.91 -18.81
CA ASP A 304 6.37 3.27 -19.13
C ASP A 304 6.40 4.18 -17.88
N SER A 305 7.32 3.90 -16.94
CA SER A 305 7.37 4.50 -15.60
C SER A 305 8.60 5.39 -15.43
N VAL A 306 8.55 6.31 -14.46
CA VAL A 306 9.69 7.18 -14.12
C VAL A 306 10.36 6.65 -12.85
N LEU A 307 11.65 6.30 -12.93
CA LEU A 307 12.46 5.85 -11.80
C LEU A 307 13.40 6.98 -11.37
N GLY A 308 13.16 7.54 -10.19
CA GLY A 308 13.98 8.60 -9.60
C GLY A 308 15.35 8.11 -9.14
N PRO A 309 16.24 9.04 -8.76
CA PRO A 309 17.68 8.76 -8.58
C PRO A 309 18.00 7.93 -7.35
N GLY A 310 17.06 7.81 -6.40
CA GLY A 310 17.20 6.90 -5.26
C GLY A 310 17.26 5.42 -5.62
N ILE A 311 16.86 5.03 -6.84
CA ILE A 311 17.03 3.66 -7.32
C ILE A 311 18.43 3.48 -7.90
N ASP A 312 19.12 2.42 -7.46
CA ASP A 312 20.41 2.01 -8.02
C ASP A 312 20.23 1.56 -9.48
N ALA A 313 20.68 2.39 -10.43
CA ALA A 313 20.62 2.09 -11.86
C ALA A 313 21.64 1.02 -12.30
N THR A 314 22.75 0.86 -11.56
CA THR A 314 23.79 -0.14 -11.88
C THR A 314 23.34 -1.55 -11.48
N ALA A 315 22.73 -1.69 -10.30
CA ALA A 315 22.27 -2.97 -9.78
C ALA A 315 20.88 -2.84 -9.13
N PRO A 316 19.80 -2.63 -9.91
CA PRO A 316 18.46 -2.38 -9.38
C PRO A 316 17.81 -3.61 -8.73
N TYR A 317 18.36 -4.81 -8.98
CA TYR A 317 17.89 -6.06 -8.42
C TYR A 317 18.96 -6.70 -7.54
N ALA A 318 18.51 -7.38 -6.49
CA ALA A 318 19.40 -8.18 -5.64
C ALA A 318 18.74 -9.51 -5.29
N ASN A 319 19.56 -10.46 -4.83
CA ASN A 319 19.05 -11.72 -4.29
C ASN A 319 18.44 -11.46 -2.91
N MET A 320 17.29 -12.07 -2.62
CA MET A 320 16.84 -12.21 -1.23
C MET A 320 17.56 -13.38 -0.54
N ARG A 321 17.83 -14.45 -1.28
CA ARG A 321 18.59 -15.63 -0.88
C ARG A 321 19.40 -16.12 -2.07
N ASP A 322 20.62 -16.59 -1.84
CA ASP A 322 21.51 -17.03 -2.92
C ASP A 322 20.98 -18.23 -3.70
N ALA A 323 20.19 -19.10 -3.05
CA ALA A 323 19.52 -20.22 -3.70
C ALA A 323 18.45 -19.79 -4.74
N HIS A 324 18.02 -18.53 -4.71
CA HIS A 324 17.00 -17.98 -5.61
C HIS A 324 17.51 -16.68 -6.24
N PRO A 325 18.52 -16.75 -7.11
CA PRO A 325 19.11 -15.57 -7.71
C PRO A 325 18.09 -14.82 -8.55
N TRP A 326 18.13 -13.48 -8.55
CA TRP A 326 17.15 -12.65 -9.26
C TRP A 326 17.17 -12.90 -10.77
N GLN A 327 18.33 -13.28 -11.32
CA GLN A 327 18.51 -13.59 -12.74
C GLN A 327 17.70 -14.82 -13.19
N ALA A 328 17.33 -15.71 -12.27
CA ALA A 328 16.49 -16.88 -12.56
C ALA A 328 14.97 -16.56 -12.50
N GLN A 329 14.62 -15.31 -12.22
CA GLN A 329 13.25 -14.86 -11.96
C GLN A 329 12.73 -14.00 -13.12
N ARG A 330 11.44 -13.69 -13.10
CA ARG A 330 10.75 -13.01 -14.19
C ARG A 330 10.68 -11.50 -13.96
N PHE A 331 11.83 -10.86 -13.83
CA PHE A 331 11.96 -9.40 -13.72
C PHE A 331 12.25 -8.80 -15.09
N ALA A 332 11.46 -7.81 -15.49
CA ALA A 332 11.67 -7.12 -16.76
C ALA A 332 11.18 -5.67 -16.71
N GLU A 333 11.74 -4.87 -17.61
CA GLU A 333 11.41 -3.47 -17.77
C GLU A 333 11.06 -3.10 -19.20
N TYR A 334 10.33 -2.00 -19.41
CA TYR A 334 10.04 -1.50 -20.75
C TYR A 334 9.80 0.01 -20.75
N ARG A 335 10.59 0.77 -21.52
CA ARG A 335 10.42 2.23 -21.69
C ARG A 335 10.32 3.02 -20.39
N ASN A 336 11.06 2.60 -19.36
CA ASN A 336 11.21 3.41 -18.16
C ASN A 336 12.18 4.57 -18.42
N THR A 337 12.01 5.67 -17.69
CA THR A 337 12.82 6.89 -17.82
C THR A 337 13.25 7.42 -16.45
N GLY A 338 14.12 8.42 -16.42
CA GLY A 338 14.70 8.98 -15.19
C GLY A 338 16.04 8.34 -14.81
N PRO A 339 16.77 8.95 -13.87
CA PRO A 339 18.13 8.53 -13.51
C PRO A 339 18.18 7.11 -12.93
N GLY A 340 17.17 6.70 -12.15
CA GLY A 340 17.08 5.32 -11.66
C GLY A 340 16.73 4.29 -12.75
N ALA A 341 16.44 4.76 -13.97
CA ALA A 341 16.19 3.93 -15.15
C ALA A 341 17.36 3.92 -16.13
N GLU A 342 18.51 4.50 -15.78
CA GLU A 342 19.73 4.37 -16.58
C GLU A 342 20.14 2.90 -16.70
N ARG A 343 20.94 2.58 -17.72
CA ARG A 343 21.30 1.21 -18.10
C ARG A 343 22.80 1.09 -18.21
N ASP A 344 23.50 1.55 -17.18
CA ASP A 344 24.96 1.55 -17.08
C ASP A 344 25.53 0.14 -17.25
N VAL A 345 24.82 -0.84 -16.67
CA VAL A 345 25.10 -2.27 -16.84
C VAL A 345 23.86 -2.94 -17.45
N PRO A 346 23.74 -3.02 -18.79
CA PRO A 346 22.54 -3.49 -19.48
C PRO A 346 22.01 -4.85 -19.03
N GLN A 347 22.90 -5.77 -18.65
CA GLN A 347 22.58 -7.13 -18.23
C GLN A 347 21.83 -7.17 -16.89
N ASN A 348 21.99 -6.12 -16.06
CA ASN A 348 21.31 -6.00 -14.78
C ASN A 348 19.87 -5.48 -14.90
N ARG A 349 19.41 -5.12 -16.12
CA ARG A 349 18.08 -4.53 -16.36
C ARG A 349 17.40 -5.18 -17.57
N PRO A 350 16.89 -6.42 -17.43
CA PRO A 350 16.25 -7.14 -18.54
C PRO A 350 15.13 -6.31 -19.17
N GLN A 351 15.11 -6.21 -20.50
CA GLN A 351 14.12 -5.42 -21.23
C GLN A 351 13.12 -6.33 -21.94
N LEU A 352 11.84 -5.95 -21.91
CA LEU A 352 10.86 -6.53 -22.82
C LEU A 352 11.08 -5.99 -24.24
N THR A 353 10.85 -6.85 -25.22
CA THR A 353 10.60 -6.42 -26.60
C THR A 353 9.25 -5.71 -26.71
N ALA A 354 9.03 -4.96 -27.79
CA ALA A 354 7.72 -4.33 -28.05
C ALA A 354 6.56 -5.35 -28.11
N SER A 355 6.80 -6.54 -28.68
CA SER A 355 5.82 -7.63 -28.74
C SER A 355 5.48 -8.17 -27.34
N GLN A 356 6.49 -8.43 -26.52
CA GLN A 356 6.29 -8.86 -25.12
C GLN A 356 5.56 -7.78 -24.31
N ALA A 357 5.91 -6.51 -24.51
CA ALA A 357 5.21 -5.38 -23.89
C ALA A 357 3.73 -5.33 -24.31
N GLY A 358 3.35 -5.75 -25.52
CA GLY A 358 1.96 -5.90 -25.93
C GLY A 358 1.14 -6.86 -25.06
N SER A 359 1.79 -7.81 -24.39
CA SER A 359 1.19 -8.76 -23.44
C SER A 359 1.22 -8.29 -21.98
N ALA A 360 1.99 -7.25 -21.67
CA ALA A 360 2.12 -6.67 -20.34
C ALA A 360 1.17 -5.48 -20.14
N THR A 361 -0.15 -5.72 -20.21
CA THR A 361 -1.18 -4.68 -20.12
C THR A 361 -2.24 -5.01 -19.05
N PRO A 362 -2.97 -4.01 -18.53
CA PRO A 362 -4.06 -4.25 -17.57
C PRO A 362 -5.10 -5.23 -18.12
N ALA A 363 -5.46 -5.11 -19.40
CA ALA A 363 -6.41 -6.01 -20.05
C ALA A 363 -5.96 -7.48 -20.03
N ARG A 364 -4.66 -7.76 -20.21
CA ARG A 364 -4.11 -9.13 -20.16
C ARG A 364 -4.01 -9.64 -18.73
N TYR A 365 -3.55 -8.81 -17.80
CA TYR A 365 -3.39 -9.20 -16.39
C TYR A 365 -4.77 -9.45 -15.74
N LEU A 366 -5.72 -8.54 -15.93
CA LEU A 366 -7.04 -8.61 -15.30
C LEU A 366 -8.02 -9.52 -16.06
N ALA A 367 -7.66 -9.92 -17.28
CA ALA A 367 -8.41 -10.82 -18.16
C ALA A 367 -9.83 -10.31 -18.50
N ASP A 368 -10.86 -10.92 -17.95
CA ASP A 368 -12.28 -10.55 -18.09
C ASP A 368 -12.69 -9.41 -17.16
N TRP A 369 -11.95 -9.16 -16.10
CA TRP A 369 -12.32 -8.17 -15.10
C TRP A 369 -11.99 -6.73 -15.53
N ARG A 370 -12.94 -5.82 -15.35
CA ARG A 370 -12.80 -4.39 -15.65
C ARG A 370 -13.10 -3.59 -14.38
N PRO A 371 -12.09 -3.27 -13.57
CA PRO A 371 -12.29 -2.48 -12.34
C PRO A 371 -12.76 -1.08 -12.70
N LEU A 372 -13.80 -0.62 -12.00
CA LEU A 372 -14.32 0.73 -12.11
C LEU A 372 -14.30 1.38 -10.71
N PRO A 373 -14.07 2.70 -10.63
CA PRO A 373 -14.30 3.41 -9.38
C PRO A 373 -15.77 3.28 -8.97
N ALA A 374 -16.02 3.40 -7.67
CA ALA A 374 -17.37 3.41 -7.12
C ALA A 374 -18.06 4.66 -7.67
N ARG A 375 -19.23 4.44 -8.26
CA ARG A 375 -20.04 5.53 -8.77
C ARG A 375 -20.72 6.22 -7.60
N SER A 376 -20.90 7.54 -7.73
CA SER A 376 -21.75 8.34 -6.84
C SER A 376 -23.21 7.92 -6.97
#